data_AF-A0A957NBY3-F1
#
_entry.id   AF-A0A957NBY3-F1
#
_cell.length_a   1.000
_cell.length_b   1.000
_cell.length_c   1.000
_cell.angle_alpha   90.00
_cell.angle_beta   90.00
_cell.angle_gamma   90.00
#
_symmetry.space_group_name_H-M   'P 1'
#
loop_
_entity.id
_entity.type
_entity.pdbx_description
1 polymer ?
#
loop_
_entity_poly.entity_id
_entity_poly.type
_entity_poly.pdbx_seq_one_letter_code
_entity_poly.pdbx_strand_id
1 'polypeptide(L)'
;MLVAVQTRNRMTFRSLPLVLLALAVLTYAAYFSVLTITRYNAFESRALDMGNLNQAIWNTAHGNWFHLTNQPGTVNRLSLHVEPIIVPIAALYRLWPDPRLLL
;
A
#
# COMPACT_ATOMS: atom_id res chain seq x y z
N MET A 1 4.90 52.51 -29.04
CA MET A 1 3.96 51.38 -29.24
C MET A 1 4.62 50.14 -28.66
N LEU A 2 4.35 49.85 -27.38
CA LEU A 2 4.96 48.73 -26.63
C LEU A 2 3.88 47.68 -26.38
N VAL A 3 4.06 46.48 -26.91
CA VAL A 3 3.45 45.28 -26.33
C VAL A 3 4.51 44.19 -26.34
N ALA A 4 5.29 44.13 -25.25
CA ALA A 4 6.09 42.96 -24.94
C ALA A 4 5.10 41.84 -24.57
N VAL A 5 4.99 40.84 -25.44
CA VAL A 5 4.20 39.63 -25.21
C VAL A 5 4.73 38.94 -23.95
N GLN A 6 3.93 38.97 -22.89
CA GLN A 6 4.22 38.34 -21.61
C GLN A 6 4.13 36.81 -21.74
N THR A 7 5.20 36.17 -22.23
CA THR A 7 5.36 34.71 -22.27
C THR A 7 5.85 34.13 -20.94
N ARG A 8 5.52 34.74 -19.81
CA ARG A 8 5.84 34.15 -18.51
C ARG A 8 4.84 33.04 -18.18
N ASN A 9 5.37 31.82 -18.05
CA ASN A 9 4.95 30.80 -17.10
C ASN A 9 3.68 29.96 -17.35
N ARG A 10 3.30 29.65 -18.60
CA ARG A 10 2.25 28.64 -18.85
C ARG A 10 2.60 27.24 -18.29
N MET A 11 3.89 26.89 -18.19
CA MET A 11 4.31 25.58 -17.67
C MET A 11 4.22 25.46 -16.14
N THR A 12 4.55 26.51 -15.38
CA THR A 12 4.53 26.47 -13.91
C THR A 12 3.11 26.39 -13.35
N PHE A 13 2.12 27.02 -14.00
CA PHE A 13 0.72 26.94 -13.58
C PHE A 13 0.12 25.54 -13.80
N ARG A 14 0.62 24.76 -14.77
CA ARG A 14 0.18 23.37 -14.98
C ARG A 14 0.87 22.38 -14.04
N SER A 15 2.12 22.63 -13.67
CA SER A 15 2.86 21.74 -12.77
C SER A 15 2.55 21.99 -11.29
N LEU A 16 2.19 23.21 -10.89
CA LEU A 16 1.89 23.52 -9.49
C LEU A 16 0.79 22.62 -8.88
N PRO A 17 -0.38 22.40 -9.52
CA PRO A 17 -1.37 21.47 -9.02
C PRO A 17 -0.84 20.04 -8.87
N LEU A 18 -0.03 19.57 -9.83
CA LEU A 18 0.58 18.23 -9.77
C LEU A 18 1.59 18.11 -8.64
N VAL A 19 2.39 19.15 -8.39
CA VAL A 19 3.34 19.19 -7.26
C VAL A 19 2.58 19.21 -5.94
N LEU A 20 1.54 20.03 -5.81
CA LEU A 20 0.71 20.07 -4.60
C LEU A 20 0.02 18.72 -4.35
N LEU A 21 -0.50 18.08 -5.40
CA LEU A 21 -1.09 16.75 -5.31
C LEU A 21 -0.06 15.71 -4.88
N ALA A 22 1.14 15.70 -5.50
CA ALA A 22 2.20 14.78 -5.14
C ALA A 22 2.63 14.98 -3.67
N LEU A 23 2.79 16.22 -3.22
CA LEU A 23 3.09 16.54 -1.82
C LEU A 23 1.98 16.07 -0.88
N ALA A 24 0.71 16.28 -1.24
CA ALA A 24 -0.42 15.82 -0.43
C ALA A 24 -0.45 14.28 -0.33
N VAL A 25 -0.26 13.57 -1.43
CA VAL A 25 -0.19 12.09 -1.46
C VAL A 25 0.97 11.57 -0.63
N LEU A 26 2.17 12.13 -0.79
CA LEU A 26 3.35 11.71 -0.03
C LEU A 26 3.20 12.00 1.46
N THR A 27 2.63 13.16 1.82
CA THR A 27 2.37 13.52 3.22
C THR A 27 1.35 12.58 3.85
N TYR A 28 0.27 12.29 3.12
CA TYR A 28 -0.74 11.33 3.55
C TYR A 28 -0.13 9.93 3.75
N ALA A 29 0.60 9.41 2.76
CA ALA A 29 1.24 8.10 2.83
C ALA A 29 2.21 8.01 4.01
N ALA A 30 3.12 8.98 4.16
CA ALA A 30 4.08 8.99 5.26
C ALA A 30 3.39 9.04 6.64
N TYR A 31 2.38 9.90 6.81
CA TYR A 31 1.66 10.03 8.07
C TYR A 31 0.94 8.72 8.43
N PHE A 32 0.20 8.13 7.49
CA PHE A 32 -0.55 6.91 7.76
C PHE A 32 0.33 5.68 7.91
N SER A 33 1.48 5.60 7.23
CA SER A 33 2.45 4.52 7.47
C SER A 33 3.05 4.60 8.88
N VAL A 34 3.46 5.79 9.33
CA VAL A 34 3.94 5.96 10.72
C VAL A 34 2.86 5.59 11.74
N LEU A 35 1.63 6.06 11.53
CA LEU A 35 0.51 5.78 12.43
C LEU A 35 0.19 4.28 12.50
N THR A 36 0.06 3.61 11.36
CA THR A 36 -0.33 2.21 11.30
C THR A 36 0.77 1.28 11.79
N ILE A 37 2.04 1.57 11.49
CA ILE A 37 3.19 0.84 12.06
C ILE A 37 3.24 1.01 13.58
N THR A 38 2.99 2.21 14.09
CA THR A 38 2.96 2.47 15.55
C THR A 38 1.87 1.63 16.22
N ARG A 39 0.65 1.61 15.64
CA ARG A 39 -0.45 0.76 16.13
C ARG A 39 -0.14 -0.73 16.04
N TYR A 40 0.52 -1.16 14.97
CA TYR A 40 0.96 -2.55 14.82
C TYR A 40 1.95 -2.94 15.93
N ASN A 41 2.96 -2.10 16.19
CA ASN A 41 3.94 -2.32 17.25
C ASN A 41 3.31 -2.26 18.65
N ALA A 42 2.24 -1.49 18.83
CA ALA A 42 1.45 -1.41 20.07
C ALA A 42 0.43 -2.55 20.22
N PHE A 43 0.36 -3.49 19.27
CA PHE A 43 -0.65 -4.56 19.21
C PHE A 43 -2.10 -4.05 19.11
N GLU A 44 -2.31 -2.81 18.65
CA GLU A 44 -3.61 -2.17 18.42
C GLU A 44 -4.09 -2.29 16.96
N SER A 45 -3.49 -3.22 16.22
CA SER A 45 -3.94 -3.60 14.89
C SER A 45 -4.97 -4.73 14.95
N ARG A 46 -5.78 -4.87 13.91
CA ARG A 46 -6.71 -6.00 13.79
C ARG A 46 -5.91 -7.28 13.51
N ALA A 47 -5.47 -7.94 14.57
CA ALA A 47 -4.51 -9.06 14.51
C ALA A 47 -4.99 -10.21 13.61
N LEU A 48 -6.29 -10.53 13.64
CA LEU A 48 -6.85 -11.60 12.81
C LEU A 48 -6.82 -11.23 11.32
N ASP A 49 -7.29 -10.02 10.96
CA ASP A 49 -7.29 -9.53 9.58
C ASP A 49 -5.87 -9.44 9.01
N MET A 50 -4.94 -8.86 9.80
CA MET A 50 -3.53 -8.74 9.43
C MET A 50 -2.85 -10.09 9.32
N GLY A 51 -3.10 -11.00 10.26
CA GLY A 51 -2.57 -12.36 10.22
C GLY A 51 -3.06 -13.12 8.99
N ASN A 52 -4.34 -12.97 8.62
CA ASN A 52 -4.93 -13.64 7.47
C ASN A 52 -4.32 -13.15 6.15
N LEU A 53 -4.21 -11.83 5.98
CA LEU A 53 -3.58 -11.23 4.81
C LEU A 53 -2.09 -11.60 4.71
N ASN A 54 -1.33 -11.45 5.80
CA ASN A 54 0.09 -11.77 5.81
C ASN A 54 0.35 -13.27 5.55
N GLN A 55 -0.49 -14.16 6.10
CA GLN A 55 -0.39 -15.59 5.84
C GLN A 55 -0.65 -15.92 4.36
N ALA A 56 -1.66 -15.29 3.75
CA ALA A 56 -1.95 -15.48 2.33
C ALA A 56 -0.81 -14.96 1.44
N ILE A 57 -0.20 -13.82 1.77
CA ILE A 57 0.97 -13.27 1.06
C ILE A 57 2.17 -14.22 1.20
N TRP A 58 2.50 -14.64 2.43
CA TRP A 58 3.60 -15.55 2.69
C TRP A 58 3.42 -16.86 1.91
N ASN A 59 2.24 -17.47 1.97
CA ASN A 59 1.97 -18.72 1.27
C ASN A 59 2.08 -18.54 -0.25
N THR A 60 1.54 -17.44 -0.80
CA THR A 60 1.65 -17.13 -2.23
C THR A 60 3.11 -16.95 -2.66
N ALA A 61 3.93 -16.27 -1.85
CA ALA A 61 5.36 -16.07 -2.09
C ALA A 61 6.17 -17.39 -2.10
N HIS A 62 5.62 -18.46 -1.51
CA HIS A 62 6.24 -19.79 -1.41
C HIS A 62 5.52 -20.87 -2.25
N GLY A 63 4.61 -20.48 -3.14
CA GLY A 63 3.95 -21.39 -4.08
C GLY A 63 2.63 -22.01 -3.61
N ASN A 64 2.18 -21.70 -2.38
CA ASN A 64 0.87 -22.07 -1.87
C ASN A 64 -0.12 -20.92 -2.06
N TRP A 65 -0.56 -20.72 -3.30
CA TRP A 65 -1.32 -19.53 -3.69
C TRP A 65 -2.56 -19.27 -2.81
N PHE A 66 -2.58 -18.09 -2.16
CA PHE A 66 -3.67 -17.57 -1.32
C PHE A 66 -4.08 -18.46 -0.13
N HIS A 67 -3.23 -19.40 0.27
CA HIS A 67 -3.54 -20.34 1.34
C HIS A 67 -3.54 -19.65 2.72
N LEU A 68 -4.45 -20.08 3.60
CA LEU A 68 -4.57 -19.62 4.99
C LEU A 68 -5.04 -20.77 5.89
N THR A 69 -4.82 -20.65 7.19
CA THR A 69 -5.25 -21.61 8.21
C THR A 69 -5.92 -20.95 9.42
N ASN A 70 -5.90 -19.61 9.47
CA ASN A 70 -6.41 -18.84 10.60
C ASN A 70 -7.86 -18.32 10.41
N GLN A 71 -8.58 -18.83 9.41
CA GLN A 71 -10.01 -18.57 9.21
C GLN A 71 -10.79 -19.88 9.27
N PRO A 72 -11.69 -20.05 10.25
CA PRO A 72 -12.59 -21.19 10.29
C PRO A 72 -13.46 -21.26 9.02
N GLY A 73 -13.59 -22.45 8.44
CA GLY A 73 -14.46 -22.71 7.29
C GLY A 73 -13.86 -22.41 5.91
N THR A 74 -12.61 -21.95 5.82
CA THR A 74 -11.90 -21.81 4.54
C THR A 74 -10.41 -22.02 4.70
N VAL A 75 -9.78 -22.50 3.62
CA VAL A 75 -8.32 -22.66 3.50
C VAL A 75 -7.73 -21.77 2.41
N ASN A 76 -8.58 -21.04 1.69
CA ASN A 76 -8.19 -20.14 0.61
C ASN A 76 -8.80 -18.76 0.82
N ARG A 77 -7.95 -17.73 0.80
CA ARG A 77 -8.37 -16.34 1.00
C ARG A 77 -9.34 -15.85 -0.07
N LEU A 78 -9.25 -16.37 -1.29
CA LEU A 78 -10.12 -15.97 -2.40
C LEU A 78 -11.61 -16.25 -2.13
N SER A 79 -11.94 -17.17 -1.22
CA SER A 79 -13.31 -17.42 -0.77
C SER A 79 -13.88 -16.29 0.10
N LEU A 80 -13.01 -15.43 0.66
CA LEU A 80 -13.37 -14.28 1.51
C LEU A 80 -13.15 -12.96 0.76
N HIS A 81 -11.97 -12.82 0.16
CA HIS A 81 -11.48 -11.60 -0.50
C HIS A 81 -10.70 -11.97 -1.75
N VAL A 82 -11.12 -11.41 -2.89
CA VAL A 82 -10.40 -11.53 -4.16
C VAL A 82 -9.50 -10.31 -4.34
N GLU A 83 -8.22 -10.47 -4.03
CA GLU A 83 -7.23 -9.38 -4.01
C GLU A 83 -6.03 -9.71 -4.93
N PRO A 84 -6.14 -9.45 -6.25
CA PRO A 84 -5.07 -9.76 -7.20
C PRO A 84 -3.73 -9.08 -6.88
N ILE A 85 -3.78 -7.96 -6.16
CA ILE A 85 -2.59 -7.21 -5.70
C ILE A 85 -1.67 -8.05 -4.79
N ILE A 86 -2.17 -9.12 -4.18
CA ILE A 86 -1.35 -10.04 -3.37
C ILE A 86 -0.23 -10.66 -4.20
N VAL A 87 -0.41 -10.90 -5.50
CA VAL A 87 0.62 -11.54 -6.35
C VAL A 87 1.88 -10.68 -6.49
N PRO A 88 1.81 -9.41 -6.94
CA PRO A 88 3.00 -8.56 -6.96
C PRO A 88 3.53 -8.25 -5.55
N ILE A 89 2.67 -8.13 -4.53
CA ILE A 89 3.13 -7.96 -3.14
C ILE A 89 3.91 -9.19 -2.66
N ALA A 90 3.46 -10.40 -2.98
CA ALA A 90 4.14 -11.63 -2.62
C ALA A 90 5.54 -11.71 -3.25
N ALA A 91 5.73 -11.18 -4.45
CA ALA A 91 7.06 -11.05 -5.05
C ALA A 91 7.97 -10.11 -4.25
N LEU A 92 7.47 -8.93 -3.84
CA LEU A 92 8.20 -8.00 -2.97
C LEU A 92 8.47 -8.57 -1.58
N TYR A 93 7.53 -9.35 -1.04
CA TYR A 93 7.64 -9.99 0.26
C TYR A 93 8.82 -10.97 0.34
N ARG A 94 9.26 -11.54 -0.79
CA ARG A 94 10.49 -12.35 -0.84
C ARG A 94 11.74 -11.55 -0.52
N LEU A 95 11.74 -10.25 -0.80
CA LEU A 95 12.85 -9.34 -0.50
C LEU A 95 12.76 -8.82 0.95
N TRP A 96 11.54 -8.62 1.45
CA TRP A 96 11.29 -8.11 2.80
C TRP A 96 10.09 -8.84 3.43
N PRO A 97 10.31 -9.94 4.17
CA PRO A 97 9.24 -10.75 4.74
C PRO A 97 8.76 -10.19 6.10
N ASP A 98 8.17 -8.99 6.09
CA ASP A 98 7.62 -8.33 7.28
C ASP A 98 6.20 -7.81 6.98
N PRO A 99 5.20 -8.04 7.86
CA PRO A 99 3.85 -7.51 7.70
C PRO A 99 3.78 -5.98 7.55
N ARG A 100 4.75 -5.25 8.12
CA ARG A 100 4.85 -3.79 8.02
C ARG A 100 5.09 -3.30 6.60
N LEU A 101 5.47 -4.18 5.66
CA LEU A 101 5.51 -3.87 4.22
C LEU A 101 4.14 -3.43 3.67
N LEU A 102 3.05 -3.77 4.38
CA LEU A 102 1.68 -3.43 4.01
C LEU A 102 1.16 -2.13 4.66
N LEU A 103 1.98 -1.46 5.49
CA LEU A 103 1.57 -0.38 6.40
C LEU A 103 2.22 0.95 6.00
#